data_AF-A0A6J5ZJZ2-F1
#
_entry.id   AF-A0A6J5ZJZ2-F1
#
_cell.length_a   1.000
_cell.length_b   1.000
_cell.length_c   1.000
_cell.angle_alpha   90.00
_cell.angle_beta   90.00
_cell.angle_gamma   90.00
#
_symmetry.space_group_name_H-M   'P 1'
#
loop_
_entity.id
_entity.type
_entity.pdbx_description
1 polymer ?
#
loop_
_entity_poly.entity_id
_entity_poly.type
_entity_poly.pdbx_seq_one_letter_code
_entity_poly.pdbx_strand_id
1 'polypeptide(L)'
;MSAAREYDVIVTRTGIAPGRLASSDRYDHIEVVGVDDLEVVLFWDVPGRATGKMEAALRSDLQRMEAEEFIARWSAVESEDDY
;
A
#
# COMPACT_ATOMS: atom_id res chain seq x y z
N MET A 1 -5.03 -16.36 10.34
CA MET A 1 -4.83 -16.93 8.99
C MET A 1 -3.87 -15.98 8.27
N SER A 2 -3.03 -16.49 7.36
CA SER A 2 -1.95 -15.69 6.76
C SER A 2 -2.52 -14.51 5.96
N ALA A 3 -1.93 -13.32 6.12
CA ALA A 3 -2.39 -12.09 5.48
C ALA A 3 -2.37 -12.20 3.93
N ALA A 4 -1.38 -12.87 3.35
CA ALA A 4 -1.30 -13.13 1.90
C ALA A 4 -2.43 -14.00 1.33
N ARG A 5 -3.24 -14.66 2.16
CA ARG A 5 -4.44 -15.38 1.72
C ARG A 5 -5.70 -14.53 1.78
N GLU A 6 -5.74 -13.57 2.70
CA GLU A 6 -6.93 -12.75 2.95
C GLU A 6 -6.88 -11.43 2.17
N TYR A 7 -5.69 -10.95 1.84
CA TYR A 7 -5.51 -9.63 1.24
C TYR A 7 -4.59 -9.63 0.02
N ASP A 8 -4.82 -8.67 -0.88
CA ASP A 8 -3.91 -8.30 -1.97
C ASP A 8 -3.58 -6.81 -1.91
N VAL A 9 -2.48 -6.42 -2.58
CA VAL A 9 -2.02 -5.03 -2.70
C VAL A 9 -2.10 -4.60 -4.16
N ILE A 10 -2.92 -3.59 -4.40
CA ILE A 10 -3.08 -2.92 -5.69
C ILE A 10 -2.35 -1.57 -5.64
N VAL A 11 -1.59 -1.28 -6.69
CA VAL A 11 -0.87 0.00 -6.82
C VAL A 11 -1.27 0.69 -8.10
N THR A 12 -1.97 1.81 -7.97
CA THR A 12 -2.40 2.65 -9.08
C THR A 12 -1.40 3.79 -9.26
N ARG A 13 -0.61 3.71 -10.33
CA ARG A 13 0.40 4.72 -10.67
C ARG A 13 -0.22 5.79 -11.56
N THR A 14 -0.14 7.05 -11.15
CA THR A 14 -0.76 8.18 -11.87
C THR A 14 0.15 8.77 -12.97
N GLY A 15 1.33 8.18 -13.19
CA GLY A 15 2.26 8.59 -14.26
C GLY A 15 3.18 7.47 -14.74
N ILE A 16 3.72 7.64 -15.95
CA ILE A 16 4.61 6.66 -16.61
C ILE A 16 6.08 6.76 -16.16
N ALA A 17 6.48 7.87 -15.55
CA ALA A 17 7.84 8.05 -15.08
C ALA A 17 8.13 7.08 -13.91
N PRO A 18 9.33 6.48 -13.85
CA PRO A 18 9.77 5.73 -12.68
C PRO A 18 9.71 6.60 -11.42
N GLY A 19 9.42 6.04 -10.25
CA GLY A 19 9.23 6.81 -9.01
C GLY A 19 10.39 7.75 -8.65
N ARG A 20 11.64 7.38 -8.96
CA ARG A 20 12.82 8.25 -8.75
C ARG A 20 12.84 9.50 -9.64
N LEU A 21 12.10 9.48 -10.75
CA LEU A 21 11.95 10.56 -11.72
C LEU A 21 10.53 11.13 -11.71
N ALA A 22 9.67 10.71 -10.77
CA ALA A 22 8.35 11.28 -10.60
C ALA A 22 8.48 12.77 -10.24
N SER A 23 7.57 13.58 -10.78
CA SER A 23 7.45 14.97 -10.37
C SER A 23 7.10 15.05 -8.88
N SER A 24 7.49 16.13 -8.22
CA SER A 24 7.31 16.29 -6.77
C SER A 24 5.85 16.39 -6.35
N ASP A 25 4.96 16.74 -7.27
CA ASP A 25 3.51 16.86 -7.11
C ASP A 25 2.75 15.58 -7.47
N ARG A 26 3.44 14.52 -7.92
CA ARG A 26 2.79 13.26 -8.26
C ARG A 26 2.55 12.42 -7.01
N TYR A 27 1.30 11.98 -6.85
CA TYR A 27 0.87 10.97 -5.90
C TYR A 27 0.35 9.72 -6.63
N ASP A 28 0.77 8.55 -6.17
CA ASP A 28 0.22 7.26 -6.56
C ASP A 28 -0.70 6.76 -5.45
N HIS A 29 -1.59 5.83 -5.75
CA HIS A 29 -2.49 5.23 -4.76
C HIS A 29 -2.07 3.79 -4.47
N ILE A 30 -2.09 3.41 -3.20
CA ILE A 30 -1.91 2.03 -2.77
C ILE A 30 -3.15 1.60 -2.00
N GLU A 31 -3.72 0.47 -2.42
CA GLU A 31 -4.90 -0.15 -1.84
C GLU A 31 -4.54 -1.53 -1.31
N VAL A 32 -4.99 -1.85 -0.09
CA VAL A 32 -5.09 -3.22 0.39
C VAL A 32 -6.55 -3.63 0.27
N VAL A 33 -6.80 -4.74 -0.42
CA VAL A 33 -8.14 -5.25 -0.68
C VAL A 33 -8.33 -6.65 -0.11
N GLY A 34 -9.53 -6.95 0.38
CA GLY A 34 -9.95 -8.31 0.71
C GLY A 34 -10.02 -9.17 -0.54
N VAL A 35 -9.49 -10.40 -0.48
CA VAL A 35 -9.49 -11.32 -1.64
C VAL A 35 -10.89 -11.84 -1.94
N ASP A 36 -11.71 -12.07 -0.91
CA ASP A 36 -13.02 -12.73 -1.05
C ASP A 36 -14.14 -11.74 -1.45
N ASP A 37 -14.09 -10.51 -0.95
CA ASP A 37 -15.13 -9.49 -1.14
C ASP A 37 -14.70 -8.34 -2.09
N LEU A 38 -13.40 -8.24 -2.38
CA LEU A 38 -12.79 -7.15 -3.16
C LEU A 38 -13.00 -5.77 -2.52
N GLU A 39 -13.23 -5.72 -1.20
CA GLU A 39 -13.38 -4.46 -0.47
C GLU A 39 -12.02 -3.88 -0.10
N VAL A 40 -11.87 -2.56 -0.26
CA VAL A 40 -10.66 -1.84 0.18
C VAL A 40 -10.69 -1.70 1.70
N VAL A 41 -9.71 -2.29 2.37
CA VAL A 41 -9.58 -2.24 3.84
C VAL A 41 -8.59 -1.19 4.31
N LEU A 42 -7.58 -0.87 3.49
CA LEU A 42 -6.63 0.22 3.74
C LEU A 42 -6.32 0.95 2.43
N PHE A 43 -6.10 2.26 2.52
CA PHE A 43 -5.82 3.13 1.39
C PHE A 43 -4.80 4.19 1.78
N TRP A 44 -3.87 4.49 0.86
CA TRP A 44 -2.97 5.62 1.00
C TRP A 44 -2.76 6.33 -0.33
N ASP A 45 -2.78 7.66 -0.27
CA ASP A 45 -2.10 8.52 -1.22
C ASP A 45 -0.61 8.56 -0.84
N VAL A 46 0.25 8.25 -1.81
CA VAL A 46 1.69 8.11 -1.57
C VAL A 46 2.46 8.92 -2.60
N PRO A 47 3.39 9.79 -2.19
CA PRO A 47 4.26 10.48 -3.15
C PRO A 47 4.92 9.47 -4.10
N GLY A 48 4.94 9.74 -5.40
CA GLY A 48 5.40 8.79 -6.43
C GLY A 48 6.83 8.25 -6.19
N ARG A 49 7.66 9.03 -5.49
CA ARG A 49 9.03 8.64 -5.06
C ARG A 49 9.05 7.56 -3.97
N ALA A 50 8.01 7.48 -3.14
CA ALA A 50 7.88 6.58 -2.00
C ALA A 50 7.07 5.32 -2.31
N THR A 51 6.22 5.34 -3.34
CA THR A 51 5.31 4.25 -3.74
C THR A 51 6.00 2.89 -3.78
N GLY A 52 7.14 2.77 -4.47
CA GLY A 52 7.83 1.49 -4.62
C GLY A 52 8.41 0.94 -3.31
N LYS A 53 8.80 1.82 -2.38
CA LYS A 53 9.27 1.41 -1.06
C LYS A 53 8.11 0.89 -0.20
N MET A 54 6.98 1.59 -0.23
CA MET A 54 5.78 1.21 0.51
C MET A 54 5.18 -0.09 -0.03
N GLU A 55 5.07 -0.23 -1.36
CA GLU A 55 4.62 -1.48 -2.00
C GLU A 55 5.48 -2.68 -1.58
N ALA A 56 6.81 -2.54 -1.64
CA ALA A 56 7.72 -3.62 -1.27
C ALA A 56 7.57 -4.03 0.20
N ALA A 57 7.40 -3.04 1.10
CA ALA A 57 7.19 -3.29 2.51
C ALA A 57 5.85 -4.01 2.77
N LEU A 58 4.75 -3.54 2.15
CA LEU A 58 3.43 -4.17 2.26
C LEU A 58 3.45 -5.62 1.75
N ARG A 59 4.03 -5.87 0.57
CA ARG A 59 4.13 -7.23 0.00
C ARG A 59 5.00 -8.14 0.86
N SER A 60 6.09 -7.62 1.44
CA SER A 60 6.92 -8.40 2.36
C SER A 60 6.16 -8.74 3.65
N ASP A 61 5.35 -7.81 4.16
CA ASP A 61 4.59 -7.98 5.40
C ASP A 61 3.43 -8.95 5.21
N LEU A 62 2.71 -8.86 4.08
CA LEU A 62 1.67 -9.83 3.70
C LEU A 62 2.16 -11.28 3.76
N GLN A 63 3.37 -11.54 3.28
CA GLN A 63 3.93 -12.89 3.21
C GLN A 63 4.41 -13.43 4.56
N ARG A 64 4.68 -12.56 5.54
CA ARG A 64 5.32 -12.95 6.82
C ARG A 64 4.42 -12.79 8.04
N MET A 65 3.24 -12.19 7.89
CA MET A 65 2.32 -11.88 8.99
C MET A 65 0.98 -12.63 8.84
N GLU A 66 0.31 -12.77 9.97
CA GLU A 66 -1.11 -13.11 10.01
C GLU A 66 -1.96 -11.87 9.70
N ALA A 67 -3.18 -12.08 9.19
CA ALA A 67 -4.08 -11.03 8.72
C ALA A 67 -4.35 -9.94 9.76
N GLU A 68 -4.68 -10.33 10.99
CA GLU A 68 -4.96 -9.40 12.09
C GLU A 68 -3.74 -8.55 12.46
N GLU A 69 -2.54 -9.16 12.50
CA GLU A 69 -1.29 -8.45 12.78
C GLU A 69 -0.96 -7.46 11.66
N PHE A 70 -1.14 -7.88 10.41
CA PHE A 70 -0.92 -7.03 9.24
C PHE A 70 -1.79 -5.77 9.29
N ILE A 71 -3.10 -5.93 9.50
CA ILE A 71 -4.03 -4.78 9.58
C ILE A 71 -3.71 -3.89 10.78
N ALA A 72 -3.49 -4.47 11.97
CA ALA A 72 -3.15 -3.68 13.15
C ALA A 72 -1.87 -2.85 12.96
N ARG A 73 -0.87 -3.41 12.26
CA ARG A 73 0.38 -2.71 11.95
C ARG A 73 0.19 -1.58 10.94
N TRP A 74 -0.47 -1.86 9.82
CA TRP A 74 -0.53 -0.92 8.69
C TRP A 74 -1.62 0.15 8.86
N SER A 75 -2.70 -0.13 9.60
CA SER A 75 -3.70 0.89 9.95
C SER A 75 -3.15 2.03 10.81
N ALA A 76 -2.04 1.83 11.51
CA ALA A 76 -1.35 2.86 12.28
C ALA A 76 -0.43 3.75 11.43
N VAL A 77 -0.27 3.47 10.14
CA VAL A 77 0.54 4.27 9.22
C VAL A 77 -0.36 5.35 8.61
N GLU A 78 -0.21 6.58 9.10
CA GLU A 78 -0.82 7.76 8.48
C GLU A 78 -0.12 8.06 7.13
N SER A 79 -0.87 8.50 6.12
CA SER A 79 -0.27 9.16 4.95
C SER A 79 0.42 10.43 5.45
N GLU A 80 1.69 10.65 5.12
CA GLU A 80 2.53 11.77 5.59
C GLU A 80 2.02 13.19 5.17
N ASP A 81 0.76 13.37 4.78
CA ASP A 81 0.18 14.61 4.24
C ASP A 81 -0.78 15.35 5.19
N ASP A 82 -0.78 15.06 6.50
CA ASP A 82 -1.56 15.84 7.48
C ASP A 82 -0.86 17.13 8.00
N TYR A 83 0.18 17.64 7.31
CA TYR A 83 0.88 18.89 7.67
C TYR A 83 1.27 19.79 6.49
#